data_AF-A0A7V0IFQ7-F1
#
_entry.id   AF-A0A7V0IFQ7-F1
#
_cell.length_a   1.000
_cell.length_b   1.000
_cell.length_c   1.000
_cell.angle_alpha   90.00
_cell.angle_beta   90.00
_cell.angle_gamma   90.00
#
_symmetry.space_group_name_H-M   'P 1'
#
loop_
_entity.id
_entity.type
_entity.pdbx_description
1 polymer ?
#
loop_
_entity_poly.entity_id
_entity_poly.type
_entity_poly.pdbx_seq_one_letter_code
_entity_poly.pdbx_strand_id
1 'polypeptide(L)'
;MIHTLQIILFGALTILLVFRIDMSRVSRAERLARDKFVRLVRAVDSVVAGEQSPETAGLLYKSRVMLENAHTFPEKIAAARFFLGAVETFDLPPEQIENLKKLAFSAIGTFHRAHTAKMMFRKRWHLPGAQYVRISEEQVAAARKRLLTNFYRDYVKFNPE
;
A
#
# COMPACT_ATOMS: atom_id res chain seq x y z
N MET A 1 33.29 21.80 -32.79
CA MET A 1 33.37 21.31 -31.39
C MET A 1 32.39 22.01 -30.44
N ILE A 2 32.36 23.36 -30.37
CA ILE A 2 31.47 24.09 -29.44
C ILE A 2 29.98 23.80 -29.69
N HIS A 3 29.53 23.82 -30.95
CA HIS A 3 28.13 23.50 -31.29
C HIS A 3 27.75 22.05 -30.96
N THR A 4 28.66 21.10 -31.18
CA THR A 4 28.46 19.69 -30.81
C THR A 4 28.29 19.55 -29.29
N LEU A 5 29.11 20.25 -28.51
CA LEU A 5 29.00 20.27 -27.05
C LEU A 5 27.67 20.88 -26.59
N GLN A 6 27.22 21.98 -27.21
CA GLN A 6 25.94 22.63 -26.89
C GLN A 6 24.74 21.70 -27.16
N ILE A 7 24.76 20.97 -28.29
CA ILE A 7 23.70 19.99 -28.63
C ILE A 7 23.66 18.86 -27.58
N ILE A 8 24.83 18.33 -27.21
CA ILE A 8 24.92 17.27 -26.18
C ILE A 8 24.39 17.77 -24.84
N LEU A 9 24.79 18.97 -24.40
CA LEU A 9 24.34 19.56 -23.13
C LEU A 9 22.83 19.82 -23.12
N PHE A 10 22.27 20.33 -24.22
CA PHE A 10 20.83 20.53 -24.33
C PHE A 10 20.05 19.21 -24.29
N GLY A 11 20.55 18.17 -24.98
CA GLY A 11 19.98 16.83 -24.93
C GLY A 11 20.00 16.25 -23.51
N ALA A 12 21.14 16.35 -22.83
CA ALA A 12 21.29 15.91 -21.45
C ALA A 12 20.33 16.65 -20.50
N LEU A 13 20.20 17.97 -20.65
CA LEU A 13 19.27 18.79 -19.85
C LEU A 13 17.82 18.35 -20.06
N THR A 14 17.42 18.10 -21.31
CA THR A 14 16.07 17.64 -21.65
C THR A 14 15.78 16.29 -21.01
N ILE A 15 16.74 15.35 -21.08
CA ILE A 15 16.63 14.02 -20.45
C ILE A 15 16.47 14.17 -18.93
N LEU A 16 17.30 14.99 -18.27
CA LEU A 16 17.24 15.24 -16.83
C LEU A 16 15.89 15.85 -16.41
N LEU A 17 15.35 16.78 -17.20
CA LEU A 17 14.07 17.42 -16.93
C LEU A 17 12.91 16.40 -17.01
N VAL A 18 12.88 15.56 -18.05
CA VAL A 18 11.88 14.49 -18.17
C VAL A 18 12.00 13.49 -17.04
N PHE A 19 13.23 13.10 -16.66
CA PHE A 19 13.48 12.19 -15.54
C PHE A 19 12.90 12.76 -14.23
N ARG A 20 13.16 14.04 -13.96
CA ARG A 20 12.65 14.73 -12.76
C ARG A 20 11.12 14.81 -12.74
N ILE A 21 10.49 15.06 -13.88
CA ILE A 21 9.02 15.08 -14.00
C ILE A 21 8.43 13.70 -13.65
N ASP A 22 8.99 12.63 -14.21
CA ASP A 22 8.48 11.29 -13.93
C ASP A 22 8.71 10.89 -12.48
N MET A 23 9.88 11.20 -11.92
CA MET A 23 10.17 10.95 -10.51
C MET A 23 9.18 11.67 -9.60
N SER A 24 8.86 12.94 -9.90
CA SER A 24 7.84 13.71 -9.18
C SER A 24 6.47 13.06 -9.22
N ARG A 25 6.07 12.48 -10.36
CA ARG A 25 4.80 11.74 -10.50
C ARG A 25 4.78 10.50 -9.61
N VAL A 26 5.87 9.72 -9.57
CA VAL A 26 5.99 8.56 -8.68
C VAL A 26 5.89 8.99 -7.22
N SER A 27 6.67 9.99 -6.80
CA SER A 27 6.65 10.47 -5.41
C SER A 27 5.28 10.99 -4.98
N ARG A 28 4.54 11.67 -5.87
CA ARG A 28 3.16 12.11 -5.60
C ARG A 28 2.22 10.92 -5.41
N ALA A 29 2.31 9.90 -6.26
CA ALA A 29 1.46 8.71 -6.14
C ALA A 29 1.77 7.91 -4.87
N GLU A 30 3.05 7.75 -4.50
CA GLU A 30 3.47 7.10 -3.25
C GLU A 30 3.01 7.89 -2.02
N ARG A 31 3.10 9.22 -2.05
CA ARG A 31 2.59 10.08 -0.97
C ARG A 31 1.08 9.92 -0.78
N LEU A 32 0.31 10.00 -1.86
CA LEU A 32 -1.14 9.80 -1.79
C LEU A 32 -1.50 8.42 -1.24
N ALA A 33 -0.80 7.37 -1.67
CA ALA A 33 -1.00 6.02 -1.16
C ALA A 33 -0.68 5.91 0.33
N ARG A 34 0.39 6.55 0.79
CA ARG A 34 0.74 6.63 2.21
C ARG A 34 -0.34 7.34 3.01
N ASP A 35 -0.82 8.49 2.54
CA ASP A 35 -1.84 9.26 3.24
C ASP A 35 -3.15 8.47 3.37
N LYS A 36 -3.57 7.77 2.31
CA LYS A 36 -4.77 6.91 2.36
C LYS A 36 -4.59 5.72 3.30
N PHE A 37 -3.42 5.10 3.32
CA PHE A 37 -3.11 4.04 4.26
C PHE A 37 -3.17 4.53 5.71
N VAL A 38 -2.54 5.66 6.02
CA VAL A 38 -2.57 6.25 7.36
C VAL A 38 -4.00 6.58 7.79
N ARG A 39 -4.85 7.08 6.88
CA ARG A 39 -6.26 7.33 7.18
C ARG A 39 -7.03 6.06 7.50
N LEU A 40 -6.82 4.99 6.74
CA LEU A 40 -7.42 3.68 7.03
C LEU A 40 -6.99 3.19 8.42
N VAL A 41 -5.68 3.19 8.68
CA VAL A 41 -5.09 2.75 9.95
C VAL A 41 -5.68 3.53 11.13
N ARG A 42 -5.73 4.87 11.04
CA ARG A 42 -6.32 5.72 12.09
C ARG A 42 -7.81 5.46 12.30
N ALA A 43 -8.55 5.17 11.22
CA ALA A 43 -9.96 4.83 11.34
C ALA A 43 -10.14 3.51 12.10
N VAL A 44 -9.29 2.51 11.82
CA VAL A 44 -9.27 1.26 12.59
C VAL A 44 -8.91 1.52 14.05
N ASP A 45 -7.87 2.31 14.33
CA ASP A 45 -7.46 2.67 15.70
C ASP A 45 -8.60 3.35 16.47
N SER A 46 -9.33 4.26 15.82
CA SER A 46 -10.47 4.95 16.42
C SER A 46 -11.61 3.99 16.78
N VAL A 47 -11.85 2.96 15.97
CA VAL A 47 -12.89 1.96 16.24
C VAL A 47 -12.43 1.02 17.35
N VAL A 48 -11.17 0.55 17.31
CA VAL A 48 -10.57 -0.27 18.38
C VAL A 48 -10.69 0.40 19.74
N ALA A 49 -10.41 1.70 19.83
CA ALA A 49 -10.46 2.45 21.09
C ALA A 49 -11.88 2.61 21.66
N GLY A 50 -12.91 2.55 20.81
CA GLY A 50 -14.32 2.70 21.21
C GLY A 50 -15.06 1.38 21.39
N GLU A 51 -14.46 0.26 21.00
CA GLU A 51 -15.10 -1.05 21.01
C GLU A 51 -15.09 -1.68 22.40
N GLN A 52 -16.25 -2.13 22.88
CA GLN A 52 -16.42 -2.76 24.19
C GLN A 52 -16.52 -4.28 24.09
N SER A 53 -16.87 -4.82 22.90
CA SER A 53 -16.91 -6.26 22.65
C SER A 53 -15.47 -6.84 22.59
N PRO A 54 -15.10 -7.77 23.49
CA PRO A 54 -13.76 -8.36 23.51
C PRO A 54 -13.43 -9.10 22.20
N GLU A 55 -14.43 -9.75 21.60
CA GLU A 55 -14.26 -10.51 20.36
C GLU A 55 -14.02 -9.59 19.16
N THR A 56 -14.84 -8.55 19.01
CA THR A 56 -14.72 -7.57 17.93
C THR A 56 -13.46 -6.74 18.07
N ALA A 57 -13.13 -6.30 19.30
CA ALA A 57 -11.86 -5.62 19.60
C ALA A 57 -10.65 -6.49 19.25
N GLY A 58 -10.69 -7.79 19.56
CA GLY A 58 -9.64 -8.74 19.21
C GLY A 58 -9.44 -8.88 17.70
N LEU A 59 -10.51 -8.97 16.91
CA LEU A 59 -10.43 -9.06 15.45
C LEU A 59 -9.96 -7.74 14.81
N LEU A 60 -10.43 -6.61 15.31
CA LEU A 60 -9.98 -5.28 14.88
C LEU A 60 -8.49 -5.08 15.18
N TYR A 61 -8.03 -5.50 16.37
CA TYR A 61 -6.62 -5.44 16.75
C TYR A 61 -5.75 -6.32 15.85
N LYS A 62 -6.15 -7.58 15.59
CA LYS A 62 -5.43 -8.46 14.65
C LYS A 62 -5.35 -7.85 13.25
N SER A 63 -6.45 -7.26 12.77
CA SER A 63 -6.49 -6.58 11.48
C SER A 63 -5.55 -5.37 11.45
N ARG A 64 -5.50 -4.62 12.55
CA ARG A 64 -4.63 -3.46 12.72
C ARG A 64 -3.14 -3.83 12.66
N VAL A 65 -2.75 -4.88 13.38
CA VAL A 65 -1.38 -5.41 13.36
C VAL A 65 -1.02 -5.95 11.97
N MET A 66 -1.96 -6.62 11.30
CA MET A 66 -1.74 -7.13 9.94
C MET A 66 -1.53 -6.01 8.90
N LEU A 67 -2.26 -4.89 9.03
CA LEU A 67 -2.00 -3.70 8.22
C LEU A 67 -0.59 -3.15 8.49
N GLU A 68 -0.18 -3.09 9.76
CA GLU A 68 1.12 -2.57 10.19
C GLU A 68 2.32 -3.36 9.64
N ASN A 69 2.19 -4.69 9.60
CA ASN A 69 3.21 -5.61 9.10
C ASN A 69 3.32 -5.65 7.56
N ALA A 70 2.48 -4.89 6.84
CA ALA A 70 2.52 -4.86 5.38
C ALA A 70 3.51 -3.81 4.85
N HIS A 71 4.60 -4.26 4.24
CA HIS A 71 5.69 -3.37 3.81
C HIS A 71 5.62 -3.05 2.31
N THR A 72 5.38 -4.05 1.47
CA THR A 72 5.30 -3.91 0.02
C THR A 72 3.89 -3.56 -0.46
N PHE A 73 3.73 -3.01 -1.68
CA PHE A 73 2.40 -2.72 -2.23
C PHE A 73 1.50 -3.97 -2.33
N PRO A 74 1.98 -5.13 -2.80
CA PRO A 74 1.18 -6.36 -2.78
C PRO A 74 0.76 -6.78 -1.37
N GLU A 75 1.65 -6.67 -0.37
CA GLU A 75 1.30 -6.96 1.04
C GLU A 75 0.24 -6.00 1.57
N LYS A 76 0.36 -4.70 1.28
CA LYS A 76 -0.62 -3.68 1.72
C LYS A 76 -2.00 -3.92 1.10
N ILE A 77 -2.05 -4.38 -0.14
CA ILE A 77 -3.30 -4.78 -0.79
C ILE A 77 -3.85 -6.06 -0.15
N ALA A 78 -3.00 -7.05 0.10
CA ALA A 78 -3.42 -8.28 0.77
C ALA A 78 -3.98 -8.01 2.18
N ALA A 79 -3.31 -7.16 2.97
CA ALA A 79 -3.74 -6.74 4.29
C ALA A 79 -5.10 -6.02 4.25
N ALA A 80 -5.24 -5.04 3.35
CA ALA A 80 -6.49 -4.30 3.19
C ALA A 80 -7.66 -5.18 2.72
N ARG A 81 -7.40 -6.19 1.87
CA ARG A 81 -8.41 -7.17 1.46
C ARG A 81 -8.80 -8.13 2.58
N PHE A 82 -7.83 -8.55 3.40
CA PHE A 82 -8.11 -9.34 4.59
C PHE A 82 -8.98 -8.55 5.57
N PHE A 83 -8.63 -7.29 5.82
CA PHE A 83 -9.44 -6.36 6.62
C PHE A 83 -10.86 -6.19 6.07
N LEU A 84 -11.02 -6.03 4.75
CA LEU A 84 -12.35 -5.94 4.13
C LEU A 84 -13.22 -7.16 4.40
N GLY A 85 -12.64 -8.37 4.34
CA GLY A 85 -13.35 -9.60 4.68
C GLY A 85 -13.69 -9.71 6.17
N ALA A 86 -12.79 -9.25 7.05
CA ALA A 86 -13.02 -9.23 8.49
C ALA A 86 -14.07 -8.19 8.90
N VAL A 87 -14.12 -7.04 8.23
CA VAL A 87 -15.05 -5.94 8.52
C VAL A 87 -16.52 -6.39 8.45
N GLU A 88 -16.84 -7.38 7.62
CA GLU A 88 -18.20 -7.90 7.51
C GLU A 88 -18.64 -8.74 8.71
N THR A 89 -17.69 -9.17 9.54
CA THR A 89 -17.94 -9.98 10.73
C THR A 89 -17.90 -9.15 12.01
N PHE A 90 -17.65 -7.84 11.92
CA PHE A 90 -17.60 -6.97 13.08
C PHE A 90 -19.02 -6.60 13.51
N ASP A 91 -19.27 -6.64 14.82
CA ASP A 91 -20.53 -6.20 15.41
C ASP A 91 -20.53 -4.68 15.58
N LEU A 92 -20.50 -3.96 14.46
CA LEU A 92 -20.40 -2.51 14.38
C LEU A 92 -21.63 -1.91 13.69
N PRO A 93 -21.96 -0.62 13.96
CA PRO A 93 -22.99 0.08 13.22
C PRO A 93 -22.74 0.04 11.71
N PRO A 94 -23.77 -0.18 10.87
CA PRO A 94 -23.61 -0.30 9.41
C PRO A 94 -22.87 0.88 8.77
N GLU A 95 -23.08 2.10 9.26
CA GLU A 95 -22.40 3.30 8.77
C GLU A 95 -20.88 3.27 9.01
N GLN A 96 -20.45 2.72 10.16
CA GLN A 96 -19.03 2.56 10.47
C GLN A 96 -18.40 1.50 9.57
N ILE A 97 -19.08 0.36 9.39
CA ILE A 97 -18.66 -0.71 8.47
C ILE A 97 -18.50 -0.14 7.05
N GLU A 98 -19.47 0.63 6.56
CA GLU A 98 -19.42 1.22 5.22
C GLU A 98 -18.26 2.22 5.09
N ASN A 99 -18.03 3.06 6.10
CA ASN A 99 -16.90 4.00 6.11
C ASN A 99 -15.54 3.27 6.07
N LEU A 100 -15.36 2.23 6.89
CA LEU A 100 -14.15 1.40 6.89
C LEU A 100 -13.93 0.74 5.53
N LYS A 101 -14.99 0.20 4.92
CA LYS A 101 -14.93 -0.36 3.55
C LYS A 101 -14.50 0.69 2.53
N LYS A 102 -15.12 1.88 2.54
CA LYS A 102 -14.77 3.00 1.64
C LYS A 102 -13.29 3.38 1.77
N LEU A 103 -12.77 3.48 2.99
CA LEU A 103 -11.37 3.78 3.26
C LEU A 103 -10.43 2.69 2.74
N ALA A 104 -10.76 1.42 2.97
CA ALA A 104 -9.97 0.29 2.51
C ALA A 104 -9.92 0.18 0.97
N PHE A 105 -11.07 0.33 0.29
CA PHE A 105 -11.11 0.38 -1.17
C PHE A 105 -10.32 1.57 -1.72
N SER A 106 -10.42 2.74 -1.08
CA SER A 106 -9.64 3.93 -1.47
C SER A 106 -8.14 3.66 -1.36
N ALA A 107 -7.69 3.05 -0.26
CA ALA A 107 -6.29 2.68 -0.03
C ALA A 107 -5.79 1.69 -1.09
N ILE A 108 -6.53 0.60 -1.35
CA ILE A 108 -6.20 -0.40 -2.39
C ILE A 108 -6.03 0.26 -3.76
N GLY A 109 -6.98 1.11 -4.16
CA GLY A 109 -6.90 1.83 -5.42
C GLY A 109 -5.68 2.75 -5.53
N THR A 110 -5.25 3.37 -4.43
CA THR A 110 -4.01 4.16 -4.41
C THR A 110 -2.73 3.32 -4.42
N PHE A 111 -2.71 2.14 -3.80
CA PHE A 111 -1.57 1.23 -3.88
C PHE A 111 -1.32 0.73 -5.30
N HIS A 112 -2.39 0.33 -6.00
CA HIS A 112 -2.28 -0.05 -7.40
C HIS A 112 -1.72 1.11 -8.24
N ARG A 113 -2.26 2.33 -8.09
CA ARG A 113 -1.78 3.51 -8.82
C ARG A 113 -0.31 3.84 -8.54
N ALA A 114 0.10 3.79 -7.27
CA ALA A 114 1.48 4.06 -6.87
C ALA A 114 2.44 3.00 -7.44
N HIS A 115 2.06 1.72 -7.37
CA HIS A 115 2.83 0.65 -7.99
C HIS A 115 2.94 0.83 -9.51
N THR A 116 1.82 1.05 -10.20
CA THR A 116 1.80 1.29 -11.65
C THR A 116 2.71 2.46 -12.04
N ALA A 117 2.63 3.59 -11.33
CA ALA A 117 3.49 4.74 -11.58
C ALA A 117 4.98 4.40 -11.42
N LYS A 118 5.35 3.71 -10.33
CA LYS A 118 6.72 3.25 -10.09
C LYS A 118 7.21 2.31 -11.19
N MET A 119 6.35 1.42 -11.67
CA MET A 119 6.72 0.42 -12.66
C MET A 119 6.81 0.98 -14.08
N MET A 120 5.94 1.92 -14.44
CA MET A 120 6.06 2.69 -15.68
C MET A 120 7.34 3.55 -15.70
N PHE A 121 7.68 4.21 -14.58
CA PHE A 121 8.93 4.95 -14.45
C PHE A 121 10.14 4.04 -14.67
N ARG A 122 10.22 2.91 -13.95
CA ARG A 122 11.32 1.96 -14.12
C ARG A 122 11.44 1.44 -15.54
N LYS A 123 10.31 1.12 -16.18
CA LYS A 123 10.28 0.65 -17.58
C LYS A 123 10.80 1.72 -18.53
N ARG A 124 10.34 2.96 -18.41
CA ARG A 124 10.75 4.08 -19.28
C ARG A 124 12.24 4.37 -19.19
N TRP A 125 12.81 4.23 -17.99
CA TRP A 125 14.20 4.55 -17.72
C TRP A 125 15.12 3.33 -17.69
N HIS A 126 14.64 2.18 -18.20
CA HIS A 126 15.37 0.91 -18.24
C HIS A 126 16.02 0.53 -16.90
N LEU A 127 15.38 0.90 -15.79
CA LEU A 127 15.88 0.61 -14.45
C LEU A 127 15.60 -0.85 -14.08
N PRO A 128 16.49 -1.49 -13.31
CA PRO A 128 16.32 -2.89 -12.91
C PRO A 128 14.99 -3.10 -12.19
N GLY A 129 14.41 -4.29 -12.30
CA GLY A 129 13.17 -4.67 -11.62
C GLY A 129 11.88 -4.08 -12.23
N ALA A 130 11.91 -3.66 -13.50
CA ALA A 130 10.75 -3.30 -14.32
C ALA A 130 9.90 -4.54 -14.73
N GLN A 131 9.34 -5.26 -13.76
CA GLN A 131 8.68 -6.56 -14.04
C GLN A 131 7.21 -6.44 -14.44
N TYR A 132 6.36 -5.83 -13.60
CA TYR A 132 4.91 -5.84 -13.80
C TYR A 132 4.33 -4.44 -13.65
N VAL A 133 3.51 -4.00 -14.60
CA VAL A 133 2.86 -2.69 -14.52
C VAL A 133 1.66 -2.72 -13.57
N ARG A 134 0.97 -3.87 -13.51
CA ARG A 134 -0.18 -4.10 -12.63
C ARG A 134 0.16 -5.23 -11.67
N ILE A 135 -0.24 -5.07 -10.40
CA ILE A 135 -0.12 -6.14 -9.41
C ILE A 135 -1.11 -7.25 -9.78
N SER A 136 -0.60 -8.46 -10.02
CA SER A 136 -1.43 -9.62 -10.34
C SER A 136 -2.04 -10.23 -9.08
N GLU A 137 -3.14 -10.98 -9.26
CA GLU A 137 -3.78 -11.71 -8.15
C GLU A 137 -2.84 -12.74 -7.52
N GLU A 138 -1.99 -13.41 -8.32
CA GLU A 138 -0.95 -14.32 -7.82
C GLU A 138 0.07 -13.61 -6.92
N GLN A 139 0.49 -12.39 -7.27
CA GLN A 139 1.38 -11.59 -6.44
C GLN A 139 0.73 -11.22 -5.11
N VAL A 140 -0.57 -10.90 -5.11
CA VAL A 140 -1.33 -10.63 -3.90
C VAL A 140 -1.45 -11.91 -3.05
N ALA A 141 -1.72 -13.06 -3.65
CA ALA A 141 -1.80 -14.33 -2.95
C ALA A 141 -0.45 -14.74 -2.30
N ALA A 142 0.65 -14.60 -3.03
CA ALA A 142 2.00 -14.86 -2.50
C ALA A 142 2.38 -13.87 -1.39
N ALA A 143 2.01 -12.60 -1.54
CA ALA A 143 2.19 -11.58 -0.51
C ALA A 143 1.35 -11.87 0.75
N ARG A 144 0.11 -12.32 0.59
CA ARG A 144 -0.76 -12.75 1.69
C ARG A 144 -0.11 -13.87 2.50
N LYS A 145 0.45 -14.89 1.84
CA LYS A 145 1.15 -15.99 2.53
C LYS A 145 2.30 -15.47 3.40
N ARG A 146 3.17 -14.61 2.84
CA ARG A 146 4.29 -14.00 3.58
C ARG A 146 3.82 -13.14 4.74
N LEU A 147 2.79 -12.31 4.51
CA LEU A 147 2.21 -11.44 5.52
C LEU A 147 1.64 -12.23 6.69
N LEU A 148 0.90 -13.32 6.41
CA LEU A 148 0.37 -14.21 7.44
C LEU A 148 1.47 -14.92 8.23
N THR A 149 2.54 -15.36 7.57
CA THR A 149 3.70 -15.96 8.25
C THR A 149 4.37 -14.96 9.19
N ASN A 150 4.58 -13.71 8.75
CA ASN A 150 5.14 -12.66 9.59
C ASN A 150 4.21 -12.32 10.75
N PHE A 151 2.92 -12.14 10.47
CA PHE A 151 1.91 -11.89 11.48
C PHE A 151 1.87 -12.99 12.55
N TYR A 152 1.89 -14.26 12.16
CA TYR A 152 1.88 -15.38 13.11
C TYR A 152 3.12 -15.37 14.00
N ARG A 153 4.31 -15.19 13.41
CA ARG A 153 5.57 -15.08 14.16
C ARG A 153 5.51 -13.95 15.20
N ASP A 154 5.02 -12.78 14.80
CA ASP A 154 5.00 -11.62 15.67
C ASP A 154 3.87 -11.73 16.72
N TYR A 155 2.69 -12.20 16.34
CA TYR A 155 1.55 -12.39 17.24
C TYR A 155 1.85 -13.43 18.33
N VAL A 156 2.44 -14.58 17.98
CA VAL A 156 2.85 -15.62 18.94
C VAL A 156 3.94 -15.11 19.88
N LYS A 157 4.87 -14.28 19.38
CA LYS A 157 5.92 -13.68 20.21
C LYS A 157 5.37 -12.77 21.31
N PHE A 158 4.25 -12.08 21.05
CA PHE A 158 3.63 -11.14 21.99
C PHE A 158 2.43 -11.71 22.76
N ASN A 159 1.96 -12.91 22.42
CA ASN A 159 0.94 -13.66 23.16
C ASN A 159 1.32 -15.15 23.25
N PRO A 160 2.38 -15.51 24.01
CA PRO A 160 2.63 -16.91 24.33
C PRO A 160 1.49 -17.43 25.21
N GLU A 161 0.96 -18.61 24.88
CA GLU A 161 -0.01 -19.34 25.71
C GLU A 161 0.54 -19.64 27.11
#